data_AF-A0A7W1DPR2-F1
#
_entry.id   AF-A0A7W1DPR2-F1
#
_cell.length_a   1.000
_cell.length_b   1.000
_cell.length_c   1.000
_cell.angle_alpha   90.00
_cell.angle_beta   90.00
_cell.angle_gamma   90.00
#
_symmetry.space_group_name_H-M   'P 1'
#
loop_
_entity.id
_entity.type
_entity.pdbx_description
1 polymer ?
#
loop_
_entity_poly.entity_id
_entity_poly.type
_entity_poly.pdbx_seq_one_letter_code
_entity_poly.pdbx_strand_id
1 'polypeptide(L)' 'MNATRHRITVENPDGLSRGVQLIEVDGRPLQGREVPLFSDCIDHTIRVVLG' A
#
# COMPACT_ATOMS: atom_id res chain seq x y z
N MET A 1 -1.65 -17.83 17.18
CA MET A 1 -2.04 -17.54 15.78
C MET A 1 -1.22 -16.35 15.35
N ASN A 2 -0.31 -16.54 14.40
CA ASN A 2 0.39 -15.42 13.79
C ASN A 2 -0.49 -14.97 12.62
N ALA A 3 -0.75 -13.67 12.52
CA ALA A 3 -1.56 -13.10 11.46
C ALA A 3 -0.69 -12.18 10.62
N THR A 4 -0.89 -12.18 9.31
CA THR A 4 -0.24 -11.21 8.42
C THR A 4 -0.81 -9.83 8.69
N ARG A 5 0.06 -8.84 8.88
CA ARG A 5 -0.34 -7.46 9.13
C ARG A 5 -0.04 -6.59 7.92
N HIS A 6 -1.01 -5.77 7.54
CA HIS A 6 -0.83 -4.79 6.46
C HIS A 6 -0.88 -3.40 7.08
N ARG A 7 0.24 -2.67 7.05
CA ARG A 7 0.29 -1.26 7.46
C ARG A 7 0.15 -0.39 6.23
N ILE A 8 -0.97 0.30 6.10
CA ILE A 8 -1.27 1.16 4.96
C ILE A 8 -1.08 2.62 5.36
N THR A 9 -0.22 3.34 4.65
CA THR A 9 -0.03 4.79 4.77
C THR A 9 -0.49 5.45 3.49
N VAL A 10 -1.39 6.42 3.61
CA VAL A 10 -1.88 7.22 2.48
C VAL A 10 -1.31 8.63 2.59
N GLU A 11 -0.61 9.06 1.54
CA GLU A 11 -0.06 10.40 1.40
C GLU A 11 -0.82 11.15 0.32
N ASN A 12 -1.18 12.39 0.63
CA ASN A 12 -1.93 13.26 -0.27
C ASN A 12 -1.27 14.64 -0.33
N PRO A 13 -0.13 14.76 -1.03
CA PRO A 13 0.60 16.02 -1.11
C PRO A 13 -0.21 17.11 -1.85
N ASP A 14 -1.02 16.71 -2.83
CA ASP A 14 -1.76 17.64 -3.70
C ASP A 14 -3.17 17.97 -3.18
N GLY A 15 -3.58 17.42 -2.04
CA GLY A 15 -4.91 17.67 -1.45
C GLY A 15 -6.08 17.11 -2.26
N LEU A 16 -5.82 16.12 -3.12
CA LEU A 16 -6.82 15.51 -3.99
C LEU A 16 -7.77 14.59 -3.22
N SER A 17 -9.00 14.45 -3.69
CA SER A 17 -10.00 13.55 -3.06
C SER A 17 -10.07 12.17 -3.72
N ARG A 18 -9.36 11.95 -4.83
CA ARG A 18 -9.31 10.70 -5.60
C ARG A 18 -8.10 10.72 -6.54
N GLY A 19 -7.75 9.54 -7.05
CA GLY A 19 -6.59 9.37 -7.94
C GLY A 19 -5.43 8.79 -7.16
N VAL A 20 -5.13 7.51 -7.42
CA VAL A 20 -3.92 6.88 -6.87
C VAL A 20 -2.86 6.96 -7.95
N GLN A 21 -1.80 7.68 -7.65
CA GLN A 21 -0.66 7.87 -8.54
C GLN A 21 0.36 6.75 -8.35
N LEU A 22 0.59 6.32 -7.10
CA LEU A 22 1.58 5.29 -6.78
C LEU A 22 1.09 4.39 -5.65
N ILE A 23 1.37 3.11 -5.76
CA ILE A 23 1.28 2.13 -4.67
C ILE A 23 2.65 1.46 -4.55
N GLU A 24 3.20 1.42 -3.35
CA GLU A 24 4.42 0.68 -3.02
C GLU A 24 4.10 -0.36 -1.96
N VAL A 25 4.63 -1.58 -2.13
CA VAL A 25 4.56 -2.67 -1.15
C VAL A 25 5.98 -3.04 -0.75
N ASP A 26 6.30 -2.93 0.53
CA ASP A 26 7.63 -3.17 1.10
C ASP A 26 8.74 -2.41 0.36
N GLY A 27 8.44 -1.16 0.01
CA GLY A 27 9.33 -0.25 -0.70
C GLY A 27 9.49 -0.55 -2.19
N ARG A 28 8.69 -1.45 -2.77
CA ARG A 28 8.69 -1.74 -4.21
C ARG A 28 7.43 -1.20 -4.88
N PRO A 29 7.55 -0.44 -5.98
CA PRO A 29 6.40 0.03 -6.72
C PRO A 29 5.62 -1.15 -7.30
N LEU A 30 4.32 -1.18 -7.03
CA LEU A 30 3.42 -2.19 -7.53
C LEU A 30 2.86 -1.73 -8.88
N GLN A 31 2.97 -2.57 -9.91
CA GLN A 31 2.26 -2.33 -11.16
C GLN A 31 0.79 -2.72 -10.97
N GLY A 32 -0.11 -1.75 -11.13
CA GLY A 32 -1.55 -1.94 -10.97
C GLY A 32 -2.10 -1.33 -9.68
N ARG A 33 -3.31 -1.74 -9.29
CA ARG A 33 -4.06 -1.14 -8.18
C ARG A 33 -4.47 -2.14 -7.10
N GLU A 34 -4.13 -3.41 -7.27
CA GLU A 34 -4.57 -4.49 -6.40
C GLU A 34 -3.38 -5.02 -5.61
N VAL A 35 -3.40 -4.81 -4.29
CA VAL A 35 -2.39 -5.40 -3.40
C VAL A 35 -2.77 -6.87 -3.16
N PRO A 36 -1.90 -7.84 -3.50
CA PRO A 36 -2.20 -9.25 -3.28
C PRO A 36 -2.32 -9.55 -1.78
N LEU A 37 -3.14 -10.54 -1.44
CA LEU A 37 -3.29 -10.99 -0.06
C LEU A 37 -2.08 -11.84 0.33
N PHE A 38 -1.32 -11.36 1.31
CA PHE A 38 -0.21 -12.11 1.89
C PHE A 38 -0.70 -12.96 3.08
N SER A 39 -0.33 -14.24 3.11
CA SER A 39 -0.68 -15.20 4.18
C SER A 39 0.58 -15.83 4.77
N ASP A 40 1.62 -15.03 4.96
CA ASP A 40 2.96 -15.43 5.39
C ASP A 40 3.26 -15.10 6.86
N CYS A 41 2.30 -14.50 7.58
CA CYS A 41 2.46 -14.06 8.96
C CYS A 41 3.53 -12.95 9.13
N ILE A 42 3.78 -12.17 8.08
CA ILE A 42 4.74 -11.06 8.07
C ILE A 42 4.00 -9.71 8.13
N ASP A 43 4.68 -8.69 8.65
CA ASP A 43 4.21 -7.30 8.58
C ASP A 43 4.63 -6.69 7.23
N HIS A 44 3.65 -6.38 6.37
CA HIS A 44 3.86 -5.67 5.11
C HIS A 44 3.56 -4.18 5.26
N THR A 45 4.37 -3.36 4.60
CA THR A 45 4.18 -1.91 4.52
C THR A 45 3.67 -1.53 3.15
N ILE A 46 2.54 -0.82 3.12
CA ILE A 46 1.91 -0.35 1.89
C ILE A 46 1.85 1.16 1.94
N ARG A 47 2.44 1.81 0.94
CA ARG A 47 2.43 3.26 0.78
C ARG A 47 1.62 3.62 -0.46
N VAL A 48 0.61 4.47 -0.28
CA VAL A 48 -0.27 4.93 -1.34
C VAL A 48 -0.11 6.43 -1.47
N VAL A 49 0.28 6.90 -2.65
CA VAL A 49 0.37 8.34 -2.93
C VAL A 49 -0.78 8.74 -3.83
N LEU A 50 -1.57 9.70 -3.37
CA LEU A 50 -2.59 10.35 -4.19
C LEU A 50 -1.95 11.41 -5.10
N GLY A 51 -2.47 11.50 -6.31
CA GLY A 51 -2.00 12.39 -7.38
C GLY A 51 -2.90 12.32 -8.60
#